data_AF-A0AAN8ZEC9-F1
#
_entry.id   AF-A0AAN8ZEC9-F1
#
_cell.length_a   1.000
_cell.length_b   1.000
_cell.length_c   1.000
_cell.angle_alpha   90.00
_cell.angle_beta   90.00
_cell.angle_gamma   90.00
#
_symmetry.space_group_name_H-M   'P 1'
#
loop_
_entity.id
_entity.type
_entity.pdbx_description
1 polymer ?
#
loop_
_entity_poly.entity_id
_entity_poly.type
_entity_poly.pdbx_seq_one_letter_code
_entity_poly.pdbx_strand_id
1 'polypeptide(L)'
;MTVGAGINVSAGKLMVLGKCILNDVHDNIVVTPATGDGVTNGGFIGVVSDRTGCRRVFPVGKLEGLRFMCLFRFKLWWMTQRMGSCGQDIPFETQFLIVEVNDGSQFGKEGEALYTVFLPILEGDFRAVLQGNDNNELEICLESGDPAVEGFEGSHLVFVAAGPDPFQVITNAVNLENGGIPPKFIIIDDGWQSVGMDPSSMEAKADNTANFANQLTNIKENHKFQKDGKEGHRVEDPALGLAHIVNEIKDKHALKY
;
A
#
# COMPACT_ATOMS: atom_id res chain seq x y z
N MET A 1 0.65 -18.60 23.42
CA MET A 1 -0.26 -17.42 23.40
C MET A 1 0.60 -16.19 23.24
N THR A 2 0.79 -15.69 22.02
CA THR A 2 1.44 -14.41 21.76
C THR A 2 0.35 -13.36 21.62
N VAL A 3 0.23 -12.51 22.65
CA VAL A 3 -0.63 -11.33 22.64
C VAL A 3 0.11 -10.25 21.85
N GLY A 4 -0.34 -9.95 20.64
CA GLY A 4 0.18 -8.86 19.82
C GLY A 4 -0.88 -8.37 18.84
N ALA A 5 -1.15 -7.06 18.86
CA ALA A 5 -2.00 -6.29 17.92
C ALA A 5 -3.47 -6.69 17.70
N GLY A 6 -3.96 -7.77 18.30
CA GLY A 6 -5.33 -8.25 18.10
C GLY A 6 -5.59 -8.86 16.71
N ILE A 7 -4.55 -9.09 15.92
CA ILE A 7 -4.59 -9.77 14.62
C ILE A 7 -4.04 -11.18 14.83
N ASN A 8 -4.81 -12.21 14.50
CA ASN A 8 -4.39 -13.60 14.65
C ASN A 8 -5.14 -14.53 13.72
N VAL A 9 -4.56 -15.71 13.45
CA VAL A 9 -5.28 -16.84 12.85
C VAL A 9 -5.66 -17.81 13.95
N SER A 10 -6.95 -18.13 14.05
CA SER A 10 -7.46 -19.12 14.99
C SER A 10 -8.68 -19.85 14.43
N ALA A 11 -8.73 -21.17 14.62
CA ALA A 11 -9.82 -22.03 14.15
C ALA A 11 -10.19 -21.83 12.67
N GLY A 12 -9.18 -21.72 11.79
CA GLY A 12 -9.37 -21.52 10.35
C GLY A 12 -9.92 -20.13 10.00
N LYS A 13 -9.74 -19.12 10.86
CA LYS A 13 -10.22 -17.75 10.63
C LYS A 13 -9.13 -16.73 10.86
N LEU A 14 -9.09 -15.69 10.02
CA LEU A 14 -8.30 -14.50 10.27
C LEU A 14 -9.14 -13.53 11.11
N MET A 15 -8.74 -13.34 12.35
CA MET A 15 -9.41 -12.50 13.32
C MET A 15 -8.63 -11.19 13.48
N VAL A 16 -9.33 -10.06 13.40
CA VAL A 16 -8.77 -8.71 13.58
C VAL A 16 -9.62 -7.97 14.61
N LEU A 17 -9.01 -7.66 15.76
CA LEU A 17 -9.66 -7.04 16.92
C LEU A 17 -10.98 -7.76 17.31
N GLY A 18 -10.98 -9.08 17.22
CA GLY A 18 -12.14 -9.94 17.53
C GLY A 18 -13.18 -10.06 16.41
N LYS A 19 -12.99 -9.41 15.27
CA LYS A 19 -13.83 -9.55 14.07
C LYS A 19 -13.24 -10.55 13.09
N CYS A 20 -14.08 -11.42 12.53
CA CYS A 20 -13.65 -12.34 11.48
C CYS A 20 -13.56 -11.61 10.14
N ILE A 21 -12.39 -11.65 9.50
CA ILE A 21 -12.17 -11.04 8.18
C ILE A 21 -12.17 -12.11 7.08
N LEU A 22 -11.45 -13.22 7.32
CA LEU A 22 -11.38 -14.35 6.39
C LEU A 22 -11.81 -15.63 7.08
N ASN A 23 -12.62 -16.44 6.39
CA ASN A 23 -12.96 -17.81 6.78
C ASN A 23 -12.07 -18.80 6.02
N ASP A 24 -12.10 -20.08 6.41
CA ASP A 24 -11.36 -21.17 5.76
C ASP A 24 -9.88 -20.82 5.49
N VAL A 25 -9.23 -20.19 6.48
CA VAL A 25 -7.82 -19.79 6.36
C VAL A 25 -6.92 -21.01 6.33
N HIS A 26 -6.01 -21.05 5.36
CA HIS A 26 -5.11 -22.19 5.13
C HIS A 26 -4.07 -22.33 6.26
N ASP A 27 -3.70 -23.56 6.59
CA ASP A 27 -2.82 -23.91 7.71
C ASP A 27 -1.40 -23.36 7.58
N ASN A 28 -0.96 -23.04 6.36
CA ASN A 28 0.35 -22.48 6.09
C ASN A 28 0.41 -20.96 6.27
N ILE A 29 -0.70 -20.29 6.57
CA ILE A 29 -0.75 -18.85 6.82
C ILE A 29 -0.32 -18.55 8.26
N VAL A 30 0.63 -17.63 8.41
CA VAL A 30 1.14 -17.18 9.71
C VAL A 30 0.95 -15.69 9.89
N VAL A 31 0.75 -15.27 11.15
CA VAL A 31 0.67 -13.86 11.51
C VAL A 31 1.79 -13.52 12.50
N THR A 32 2.59 -12.51 12.18
CA THR A 32 3.61 -11.96 13.09
C THR A 32 3.21 -10.54 13.54
N PRO A 33 3.32 -10.19 14.83
CA PRO A 33 3.05 -8.83 15.29
C PRO A 33 4.05 -7.82 14.69
N ALA A 34 3.59 -6.60 14.39
CA ALA A 34 4.51 -5.51 14.08
C ALA A 34 5.17 -5.00 15.37
N THR A 35 6.49 -4.77 15.34
CA THR A 35 7.30 -4.49 16.54
C THR A 35 7.82 -3.04 16.60
N GLY A 36 7.21 -2.10 15.88
CA GLY A 36 7.67 -0.71 15.81
C GLY A 36 6.89 0.26 16.70
N ASP A 37 7.60 1.29 17.19
CA ASP A 37 7.03 2.36 18.01
C ASP A 37 6.05 3.19 17.17
N GLY A 38 4.75 3.05 17.44
CA GLY A 38 3.68 3.84 16.80
C GLY A 38 2.61 3.03 16.07
N VAL A 39 2.84 1.75 15.80
CA VAL A 39 1.82 0.85 15.25
C VAL A 39 1.20 0.03 16.37
N THR A 40 0.20 0.61 17.05
CA THR A 40 -0.43 -0.04 18.21
C THR A 40 -1.30 -1.26 17.83
N ASN A 41 -1.71 -1.40 16.57
CA ASN A 41 -2.62 -2.45 16.10
C ASN A 41 -2.28 -2.96 14.68
N GLY A 42 -1.03 -3.38 14.45
CA GLY A 42 -0.59 -3.92 13.17
C GLY A 42 0.14 -5.26 13.27
N GLY A 43 0.10 -6.02 12.19
CA GLY A 43 0.77 -7.31 12.06
C GLY A 43 1.04 -7.63 10.61
N PHE A 44 1.75 -8.72 10.36
CA PHE A 44 2.07 -9.17 9.03
C PHE A 44 1.51 -10.55 8.79
N ILE A 45 0.97 -10.75 7.60
CA ILE A 45 0.66 -12.06 7.07
C ILE A 45 1.88 -12.56 6.30
N GLY A 46 2.31 -13.76 6.64
CA GLY A 46 3.32 -14.53 5.94
C GLY A 46 2.85 -15.95 5.64
N VAL A 47 3.73 -16.75 5.07
CA VAL A 47 3.47 -18.12 4.65
C VAL A 47 4.59 -19.06 5.09
N VAL A 48 4.22 -20.27 5.50
CA VAL A 48 5.14 -21.41 5.63
C VAL A 48 5.17 -22.15 4.31
N SER A 49 6.33 -22.24 3.68
CA SER A 49 6.51 -22.94 2.41
C SER A 49 7.93 -23.51 2.29
N ASP A 50 8.20 -24.19 1.18
CA ASP A 50 9.53 -24.58 0.72
C ASP A 50 10.40 -23.38 0.31
N ARG A 51 9.87 -22.15 0.28
CA ARG A 51 10.61 -20.90 0.09
C ARG A 51 11.36 -20.80 -1.25
N THR A 52 10.86 -21.50 -2.27
CA THR A 52 11.49 -21.56 -3.60
C THR A 52 10.53 -21.17 -4.72
N GLY A 53 11.09 -20.63 -5.81
CA GLY A 53 10.39 -20.24 -7.02
C GLY A 53 10.29 -18.73 -7.19
N CYS A 54 10.57 -18.25 -8.39
CA CYS A 54 10.50 -16.83 -8.77
C CYS A 54 9.06 -16.27 -8.83
N ARG A 55 8.05 -17.15 -8.82
CA ARG A 55 6.62 -16.83 -8.75
C ARG A 55 5.86 -17.87 -7.94
N ARG A 56 5.11 -17.45 -6.94
CA ARG A 56 4.26 -18.31 -6.10
C ARG A 56 2.91 -17.65 -5.83
N VAL A 57 1.86 -18.46 -5.75
CA VAL A 57 0.52 -18.01 -5.35
C VAL A 57 0.11 -18.81 -4.13
N PHE A 58 -0.32 -18.11 -3.08
CA PHE A 58 -0.73 -18.69 -1.82
C PHE A 58 -2.17 -18.27 -1.50
N PRO A 59 -3.14 -19.20 -1.57
CA PRO A 59 -4.47 -18.97 -1.01
C PRO A 59 -4.37 -18.68 0.48
N VAL A 60 -5.01 -17.61 0.93
CA VAL A 60 -5.00 -17.19 2.33
C VAL A 60 -6.25 -17.70 3.03
N GLY A 61 -7.42 -17.37 2.49
CA GLY A 61 -8.72 -17.72 3.04
C GLY A 61 -9.83 -16.95 2.34
N LYS A 62 -11.08 -17.30 2.61
CA LYS A 62 -12.26 -16.75 1.94
C LYS A 62 -12.70 -15.41 2.51
N LEU A 63 -12.84 -14.41 1.64
CA LEU A 63 -13.49 -13.15 1.94
C LEU A 63 -14.93 -13.21 1.43
N GLU A 64 -15.92 -13.11 2.31
CA GLU A 64 -17.34 -13.24 1.94
C GLU A 64 -18.22 -12.31 2.78
N GLY A 65 -19.08 -11.54 2.11
CA GLY A 65 -20.10 -10.71 2.75
C GLY A 65 -19.57 -9.44 3.42
N LEU A 66 -18.28 -9.13 3.29
CA LEU A 66 -17.65 -7.91 3.83
C LEU A 66 -17.37 -6.94 2.70
N ARG A 67 -17.82 -5.68 2.85
CA ARG A 67 -17.56 -4.64 1.86
C ARG A 67 -16.08 -4.30 1.83
N PHE A 68 -15.54 -4.13 0.64
CA PHE A 68 -14.17 -3.66 0.48
C PHE A 68 -14.04 -2.62 -0.62
N MET A 69 -12.96 -1.85 -0.54
CA MET A 69 -12.40 -1.10 -1.64
C MET A 69 -10.93 -1.52 -1.82
N CYS A 70 -10.48 -1.66 -3.05
CA CYS A 70 -9.10 -2.01 -3.37
C CYS A 70 -8.54 -1.12 -4.48
N LEU A 71 -7.22 -1.00 -4.52
CA LEU A 71 -6.49 -0.37 -5.62
C LEU A 71 -5.67 -1.45 -6.32
N PHE A 72 -5.88 -1.57 -7.64
CA PHE A 72 -5.21 -2.58 -8.45
C PHE A 72 -4.60 -1.97 -9.70
N ARG A 73 -3.50 -2.56 -10.14
CA ARG A 73 -2.77 -2.12 -11.32
C ARG A 73 -3.36 -2.75 -12.57
N PHE A 74 -4.06 -1.95 -13.38
CA PHE A 74 -4.68 -2.42 -14.62
C PHE A 74 -3.83 -2.14 -15.87
N LYS A 75 -2.80 -1.31 -15.75
CA LYS A 75 -1.72 -1.10 -16.74
C LYS A 75 -0.40 -0.87 -16.02
N LEU A 76 0.72 -1.00 -16.73
CA LEU A 76 2.07 -0.93 -16.17
C LEU A 76 2.30 0.24 -15.18
N TRP A 77 1.74 1.42 -15.48
CA TRP A 77 1.91 2.65 -14.69
C TRP A 77 0.64 3.16 -14.00
N TRP A 78 -0.49 2.46 -14.14
CA TRP A 78 -1.81 3.00 -13.73
C TRP A 78 -2.52 2.05 -12.77
N MET A 79 -2.98 2.62 -11.65
CA MET A 79 -3.90 1.97 -10.73
C MET A 79 -5.30 2.56 -10.88
N THR A 80 -6.31 1.74 -10.56
CA THR A 80 -7.69 2.20 -10.38
C THR A 80 -8.31 1.46 -9.20
N GLN A 81 -9.47 1.93 -8.75
CA GLN A 81 -10.18 1.35 -7.63
C GLN A 81 -11.23 0.33 -8.08
N ARG A 82 -11.48 -0.66 -7.23
CA ARG A 82 -12.69 -1.51 -7.31
C ARG A 82 -13.28 -1.68 -5.93
N MET A 83 -14.61 -1.72 -5.87
CA MET A 83 -15.38 -2.10 -4.70
C MET A 83 -16.01 -3.48 -4.92
N GLY A 84 -16.14 -4.26 -3.86
CA GLY A 84 -16.74 -5.59 -3.92
C GLY A 84 -17.15 -6.07 -2.54
N SER A 85 -17.61 -7.31 -2.47
CA SER A 85 -17.97 -7.94 -1.19
C SER A 85 -17.59 -9.40 -1.05
N CYS A 86 -16.84 -9.96 -2.01
CA CYS A 86 -16.28 -11.31 -1.91
C CYS A 86 -14.93 -11.44 -2.60
N GLY A 87 -14.17 -12.50 -2.29
CA GLY A 87 -12.79 -12.66 -2.75
C GLY A 87 -12.65 -12.66 -4.27
N GLN A 88 -13.57 -13.28 -5.01
CA GLN A 88 -13.53 -13.32 -6.48
C GLN A 88 -13.65 -11.93 -7.14
N ASP A 89 -14.16 -10.92 -6.42
CA ASP A 89 -14.27 -9.56 -6.93
C ASP A 89 -12.90 -8.86 -6.98
N ILE A 90 -11.91 -9.36 -6.21
CA ILE A 90 -10.58 -8.77 -6.06
C ILE A 90 -9.77 -8.98 -7.35
N PRO A 91 -9.40 -7.91 -8.07
CA PRO A 91 -8.64 -8.04 -9.30
C PRO A 91 -7.21 -8.56 -9.04
N PHE A 92 -6.64 -9.20 -10.05
CA PHE A 92 -5.20 -9.42 -10.13
C PHE A 92 -4.44 -8.10 -9.98
N GLU A 93 -3.22 -8.19 -9.43
CA GLU A 93 -2.36 -7.03 -9.20
C GLU A 93 -2.94 -5.98 -8.23
N THR A 94 -3.72 -6.43 -7.23
CA THR A 94 -4.20 -5.56 -6.16
C THR A 94 -3.05 -5.20 -5.21
N GLN A 95 -2.77 -3.92 -5.02
CA GLN A 95 -1.65 -3.40 -4.23
C GLN A 95 -2.09 -2.73 -2.93
N PHE A 96 -3.39 -2.57 -2.73
CA PHE A 96 -3.99 -2.06 -1.50
C PHE A 96 -5.42 -2.58 -1.40
N LEU A 97 -5.84 -3.00 -0.22
CA LEU A 97 -7.20 -3.45 0.06
C LEU A 97 -7.62 -2.92 1.44
N ILE A 98 -8.82 -2.37 1.55
CA ILE A 98 -9.45 -2.01 2.82
C ILE A 98 -10.81 -2.70 2.92
N VAL A 99 -10.99 -3.44 4.02
CA VAL A 99 -12.22 -4.18 4.32
C VAL A 99 -12.93 -3.49 5.47
N GLU A 100 -14.22 -3.24 5.30
CA GLU A 100 -15.09 -2.72 6.35
C GLU A 100 -15.87 -3.86 7.00
N VAL A 101 -15.79 -3.93 8.32
CA VAL A 101 -16.53 -4.89 9.13
C VAL A 101 -17.44 -4.16 10.10
N ASN A 102 -18.74 -4.42 9.96
CA ASN A 102 -19.76 -3.90 10.86
C ASN A 102 -20.25 -5.03 11.76
N ASP A 103 -20.47 -4.72 13.05
CA ASP A 103 -21.17 -5.63 13.94
C ASP A 103 -22.63 -5.72 13.48
N GLY A 104 -22.95 -6.79 12.75
CA GLY A 104 -24.29 -7.06 12.24
C GLY A 104 -25.31 -7.43 13.32
N SER A 105 -25.36 -6.72 14.45
CA SER A 105 -26.48 -6.87 15.38
C SER A 105 -27.73 -6.30 14.72
N GLN A 106 -28.58 -7.19 14.23
CA GLN A 106 -29.88 -6.89 13.62
C GLN A 106 -30.88 -6.17 14.55
N PHE A 107 -30.48 -5.79 15.76
CA PHE A 107 -31.32 -5.09 16.72
C PHE A 107 -30.50 -4.11 17.58
N GLY A 108 -30.46 -2.84 17.16
CA GLY A 108 -30.59 -1.72 18.08
C GLY A 108 -29.34 -1.07 18.70
N LYS A 109 -28.11 -1.40 18.26
CA LYS A 109 -26.95 -0.53 18.49
C LYS A 109 -26.05 -0.53 17.25
N GLU A 110 -25.88 0.64 16.63
CA GLU A 110 -24.81 0.85 15.64
C GLU A 110 -23.48 0.58 16.34
N GLY A 111 -22.89 -0.60 16.11
CA GLY A 111 -21.51 -0.85 16.46
C GLY A 111 -20.61 0.01 15.56
N GLU A 112 -19.56 0.60 16.12
CA GLU A 112 -18.60 1.36 15.32
C GLU A 112 -17.98 0.46 14.26
N ALA A 113 -17.98 0.92 13.01
CA ALA A 113 -17.38 0.23 11.88
C ALA A 113 -15.88 0.02 12.14
N LEU A 114 -15.38 -1.18 11.87
CA LEU A 114 -13.96 -1.48 11.91
C LEU A 114 -13.41 -1.58 10.48
N TYR A 115 -12.37 -0.82 10.19
CA TYR A 115 -11.67 -0.87 8.91
C TYR A 115 -10.36 -1.62 9.07
N THR A 116 -10.12 -2.59 8.18
CA THR A 116 -8.88 -3.39 8.12
C THR A 116 -8.19 -3.17 6.79
N VAL A 117 -6.99 -2.61 6.83
CA VAL A 117 -6.12 -2.45 5.66
C VAL A 117 -5.27 -3.70 5.49
N PHE A 118 -5.13 -4.15 4.24
CA PHE A 118 -4.16 -5.11 3.77
C PHE A 118 -3.26 -4.41 2.75
N LEU A 119 -1.98 -4.32 3.08
CA LEU A 119 -0.98 -3.65 2.27
C LEU A 119 0.12 -4.65 1.92
N PRO A 120 0.11 -5.23 0.71
CA PRO A 120 1.21 -6.04 0.20
C PRO A 120 2.51 -5.24 0.15
N ILE A 121 3.63 -5.85 0.55
CA ILE A 121 4.91 -5.17 0.66
C ILE A 121 6.04 -5.94 -0.05
N LEU A 122 7.23 -5.34 -0.02
CA LEU A 122 8.46 -5.92 -0.55
C LEU A 122 9.26 -6.62 0.56
N GLU A 123 9.50 -7.92 0.44
CA GLU A 123 10.37 -8.68 1.33
C GLU A 123 11.56 -9.22 0.54
N GLY A 124 12.78 -8.80 0.92
CA GLY A 124 13.97 -9.04 0.09
C GLY A 124 13.78 -8.49 -1.33
N ASP A 125 14.03 -9.37 -2.31
CA ASP A 125 13.91 -9.12 -3.76
C ASP A 125 12.51 -9.48 -4.31
N PHE A 126 11.54 -9.79 -3.45
CA PHE A 126 10.21 -10.22 -3.86
C PHE A 126 9.15 -9.17 -3.55
N ARG A 127 8.19 -9.06 -4.47
CA ARG A 127 6.99 -8.23 -4.37
C ARG A 127 5.77 -9.10 -4.13
N ALA A 128 5.01 -8.79 -3.08
CA ALA A 128 3.68 -9.33 -2.90
C ALA A 128 2.62 -8.44 -3.59
N VAL A 129 1.58 -9.08 -4.13
CA VAL A 129 0.29 -8.47 -4.49
C VAL A 129 -0.85 -9.37 -4.05
N LEU A 130 -2.06 -8.82 -4.00
CA LEU A 130 -3.29 -9.58 -3.77
C LEU A 130 -4.02 -9.85 -5.08
N GLN A 131 -4.79 -10.93 -5.07
CA GLN A 131 -5.76 -11.26 -6.11
C GLN A 131 -6.89 -12.11 -5.50
N GLY A 132 -8.01 -12.19 -6.21
CA GLY A 132 -9.09 -13.13 -5.94
C GLY A 132 -9.02 -14.39 -6.80
N ASN A 133 -9.78 -15.41 -6.42
CA ASN A 133 -10.03 -16.59 -7.25
C ASN A 133 -11.52 -16.99 -7.28
N ASP A 134 -11.86 -17.98 -8.09
CA ASP A 134 -13.24 -18.48 -8.26
C ASP A 134 -13.85 -19.11 -7.00
N ASN A 135 -13.05 -19.35 -5.95
CA ASN A 135 -13.48 -19.92 -4.68
C ASN A 135 -13.69 -18.85 -3.59
N ASN A 136 -13.73 -17.56 -3.96
CA ASN A 136 -13.75 -16.42 -3.04
C ASN A 136 -12.52 -16.30 -2.13
N GLU A 137 -11.41 -16.94 -2.46
CA GLU A 137 -10.20 -16.83 -1.66
C GLU A 137 -9.43 -15.55 -2.02
N LEU A 138 -8.97 -14.86 -0.99
CA LEU A 138 -7.88 -13.90 -1.11
C LEU A 138 -6.59 -14.69 -1.30
N GLU A 139 -5.83 -14.38 -2.35
CA GLU A 139 -4.53 -14.99 -2.61
C GLU A 139 -3.42 -13.96 -2.55
N ILE A 140 -2.25 -14.36 -2.04
CA ILE A 140 -1.01 -13.61 -2.15
C ILE A 140 -0.24 -14.15 -3.35
N CYS A 141 -0.01 -13.30 -4.36
CA CYS A 141 0.92 -13.58 -5.43
C CYS A 141 2.27 -12.93 -5.11
N LEU A 142 3.31 -13.76 -5.02
CA LEU A 142 4.67 -13.37 -4.66
C LEU A 142 5.58 -13.58 -5.87
N GLU A 143 6.28 -12.53 -6.31
CA GLU A 143 7.13 -12.58 -7.51
C GLU A 143 8.44 -11.78 -7.33
N SER A 144 9.54 -12.32 -7.85
CA SER A 144 10.82 -11.59 -7.96
C SER A 144 10.94 -10.82 -9.27
N GLY A 145 10.25 -11.28 -10.33
CA GLY A 145 10.40 -10.76 -11.69
C GLY A 145 11.65 -11.26 -12.41
N ASP A 146 12.47 -12.13 -11.79
CA ASP A 146 13.67 -12.73 -12.38
C ASP A 146 13.68 -14.25 -12.11
N PRO A 147 13.66 -15.11 -13.14
CA PRO A 147 13.75 -16.56 -13.00
C PRO A 147 15.00 -17.05 -12.25
N ALA A 148 16.08 -16.27 -12.19
CA ALA A 148 17.28 -16.62 -11.44
C ALA A 148 17.16 -16.33 -9.94
N VAL A 149 16.17 -15.53 -9.52
CA VAL A 149 15.92 -15.16 -8.13
C VAL A 149 14.74 -15.99 -7.61
N GLU A 150 15.06 -17.12 -6.98
CA GLU A 150 14.06 -18.11 -6.57
C GLU A 150 13.84 -18.21 -5.05
N GLY A 151 14.72 -17.65 -4.21
CA GLY A 151 14.66 -17.81 -2.76
C GLY A 151 14.04 -16.64 -2.03
N PHE A 152 13.06 -16.88 -1.15
CA PHE A 152 12.40 -15.84 -0.34
C PHE A 152 12.20 -16.29 1.13
N GLU A 153 11.99 -15.34 2.04
CA GLU A 153 11.70 -15.65 3.45
C GLU A 153 10.22 -15.99 3.67
N GLY A 154 9.31 -15.18 3.10
CA GLY A 154 7.87 -15.39 3.12
C GLY A 154 7.20 -14.94 4.42
N SER A 155 7.89 -14.18 5.28
CA SER A 155 7.45 -13.92 6.65
C SER A 155 6.62 -12.65 6.81
N HIS A 156 6.90 -11.63 5.99
CA HIS A 156 6.28 -10.31 6.02
C HIS A 156 5.79 -9.93 4.62
N LEU A 157 4.75 -10.60 4.13
CA LEU A 157 4.26 -10.41 2.75
C LEU A 157 3.16 -9.35 2.64
N VAL A 158 2.27 -9.30 3.62
CA VAL A 158 1.16 -8.34 3.67
C VAL A 158 1.09 -7.73 5.05
N PHE A 159 1.26 -6.42 5.15
CA PHE A 159 1.02 -5.69 6.38
C PHE A 159 -0.50 -5.51 6.58
N VAL A 160 -0.96 -5.73 7.80
CA VAL A 160 -2.36 -5.62 8.21
C VAL A 160 -2.44 -4.62 9.36
N ALA A 161 -3.35 -3.66 9.25
CA ALA A 161 -3.65 -2.71 10.31
C ALA A 161 -5.16 -2.47 10.41
N ALA A 162 -5.65 -2.16 11.61
CA ALA A 162 -7.07 -1.93 11.81
C ALA A 162 -7.37 -0.76 12.74
N GLY A 163 -8.49 -0.09 12.47
CA GLY A 163 -8.97 1.04 13.26
C GLY A 163 -10.39 1.48 12.90
N PRO A 164 -11.01 2.36 13.71
CA PRO A 164 -12.37 2.84 13.49
C PRO A 164 -12.45 3.96 12.43
N ASP A 165 -11.35 4.66 12.17
CA ASP A 165 -11.25 5.70 11.14
C ASP A 165 -10.47 5.17 9.91
N PRO A 166 -11.11 5.07 8.72
CA PRO A 166 -10.47 4.57 7.52
C PRO A 166 -9.31 5.46 7.05
N PHE A 167 -9.37 6.78 7.26
CA PHE A 167 -8.31 7.69 6.84
C PHE A 167 -7.07 7.58 7.73
N GLN A 168 -7.29 7.44 9.03
CA GLN A 168 -6.20 7.26 9.98
C GLN A 168 -5.52 5.91 9.80
N VAL A 169 -6.27 4.81 9.62
CA VAL A 169 -5.66 3.49 9.40
C VAL A 169 -4.88 3.45 8.08
N ILE A 170 -5.36 4.09 7.01
CA ILE A 170 -4.62 4.22 5.75
C ILE A 170 -3.32 5.00 5.97
N THR A 171 -3.41 6.16 6.62
CA THR A 171 -2.24 7.02 6.89
C THR A 171 -1.18 6.24 7.66
N ASN A 172 -1.59 5.50 8.69
CA ASN A 172 -0.67 4.73 9.53
C ASN A 172 -0.11 3.51 8.79
N ALA A 173 -0.91 2.83 7.97
CA ALA A 173 -0.45 1.66 7.22
C ALA A 173 0.55 2.03 6.12
N VAL A 174 0.36 3.19 5.46
CA VAL A 174 1.26 3.69 4.43
C VAL A 174 2.51 4.35 5.05
N ASN A 175 2.44 4.82 6.30
CA ASN A 175 3.58 5.31 7.05
C ASN A 175 4.43 4.15 7.60
N LEU A 176 5.03 3.41 6.67
CA LEU A 176 5.68 2.11 6.84
C LEU A 176 6.88 2.12 7.81
N GLU A 177 7.48 3.28 8.08
CA GLU A 177 8.63 3.43 8.99
C GLU A 177 8.30 2.99 10.41
N ASN A 178 7.15 3.41 10.94
CA ASN A 178 6.72 3.04 12.29
C ASN A 178 6.37 1.54 12.38
N GLY A 179 6.19 0.86 11.25
CA GLY A 179 5.96 -0.59 11.16
C GLY A 179 7.25 -1.41 10.98
N GLY A 180 8.43 -0.77 10.94
CA GLY A 180 9.71 -1.44 10.70
C GLY A 180 9.97 -1.81 9.23
N ILE A 181 9.21 -1.24 8.29
CA ILE A 181 9.34 -1.50 6.85
C ILE A 181 9.85 -0.22 6.20
N PRO A 182 11.16 0.01 6.09
CA PRO A 182 11.66 1.20 5.43
C PRO A 182 11.23 1.20 3.95
N PRO A 183 10.78 2.34 3.40
CA PRO A 183 10.52 2.45 1.96
C PRO A 183 11.81 2.08 1.21
N LYS A 184 11.69 1.28 0.13
CA LYS A 184 12.85 0.79 -0.64
C LYS A 184 13.01 1.45 -2.01
N PHE A 185 11.95 2.07 -2.51
CA PHE A 185 11.90 2.65 -3.85
C PHE A 185 10.97 3.86 -3.87
N ILE A 186 11.39 4.93 -4.55
CA ILE A 186 10.63 6.16 -4.69
C ILE A 186 10.49 6.47 -6.17
N ILE A 187 9.26 6.68 -6.61
CA ILE A 187 8.93 7.19 -7.94
C ILE A 187 8.34 8.58 -7.74
N ILE A 188 8.91 9.56 -8.43
CA ILE A 188 8.32 10.90 -8.56
C ILE A 188 7.61 10.91 -9.91
N ASP A 189 6.31 10.66 -9.91
CA ASP A 189 5.48 10.62 -11.11
C ASP A 189 4.84 11.98 -11.37
N ASP A 190 5.12 12.54 -12.56
CA ASP A 190 4.63 13.80 -13.09
C ASP A 190 4.67 15.05 -12.17
N GLY A 191 4.67 16.24 -12.76
CA GLY A 191 4.57 17.49 -12.02
C GLY A 191 5.79 17.89 -11.19
N TRP A 192 6.92 17.20 -11.35
CA TRP A 192 8.22 17.65 -10.83
C TRP A 192 8.89 18.67 -11.74
N GLN A 193 8.58 18.60 -13.04
CA GLN A 193 9.18 19.45 -14.05
C GLN A 193 8.71 20.91 -13.92
N SER A 194 9.54 21.81 -14.44
CA SER A 194 9.24 23.24 -14.54
C SER A 194 8.20 23.49 -15.61
N VAL A 195 7.13 24.16 -15.21
CA VAL A 195 6.05 24.59 -16.10
C VAL A 195 5.85 26.08 -15.98
N GLY A 196 5.35 26.71 -17.05
CA GLY A 196 5.05 28.14 -17.05
C GLY A 196 4.01 28.50 -18.11
N MET A 197 3.31 29.60 -17.90
CA MET A 197 2.41 30.16 -18.90
C MET A 197 3.20 30.81 -20.03
N ASP A 198 2.66 30.72 -21.25
CA ASP A 198 3.13 31.52 -22.37
C ASP A 198 2.92 33.02 -22.04
N PRO A 199 3.90 33.91 -22.28
CA PRO A 199 3.73 35.35 -22.06
C PRO A 199 2.49 35.98 -22.71
N SER A 200 1.97 35.35 -23.77
CA SER A 200 0.78 35.79 -24.49
C SER A 200 -0.54 35.23 -23.95
N SER A 201 -0.48 34.27 -23.01
CA SER A 201 -1.66 33.60 -22.46
C SER A 201 -2.26 34.36 -21.27
N MET A 202 -3.59 34.33 -21.18
CA MET A 202 -4.33 34.88 -20.03
C MET A 202 -4.75 33.72 -19.13
N GLU A 203 -4.51 33.87 -17.82
CA GLU A 203 -4.90 32.88 -16.83
C GLU A 203 -6.43 32.75 -16.81
N ALA A 204 -6.94 31.54 -17.08
CA ALA A 204 -8.36 31.22 -16.98
C ALA A 204 -8.57 30.40 -15.70
N LYS A 205 -9.07 31.05 -14.64
CA LYS A 205 -9.45 30.36 -13.40
C LYS A 205 -10.91 29.91 -13.52
N ALA A 206 -11.13 28.60 -13.56
CA ALA A 206 -12.45 28.00 -13.44
C ALA A 206 -12.43 26.95 -12.32
N ASP A 207 -13.49 26.93 -11.51
CA ASP A 207 -13.64 25.96 -10.42
C ASP A 207 -13.59 24.54 -10.99
N ASN A 208 -12.72 23.70 -10.40
CA ASN A 208 -12.49 22.31 -10.79
C ASN A 208 -11.81 22.09 -12.16
N THR A 209 -11.05 23.06 -12.66
CA THR A 209 -10.18 22.86 -13.83
C THR A 209 -8.72 22.72 -13.39
N ALA A 210 -8.00 21.76 -13.96
CA ALA A 210 -6.55 21.83 -13.98
C ALA A 210 -6.20 23.07 -14.81
N ASN A 211 -5.37 23.99 -14.31
CA ASN A 211 -4.96 25.17 -15.07
C ASN A 211 -4.17 24.71 -16.32
N PHE A 212 -4.87 24.48 -17.44
CA PHE A 212 -4.32 24.00 -18.72
C PHE A 212 -3.41 25.02 -19.43
N ALA A 213 -3.10 26.16 -18.80
CA ALA A 213 -2.30 27.22 -19.39
C ALA A 213 -0.79 27.05 -19.20
N ASN A 214 -0.35 26.19 -18.27
CA ASN A 214 1.07 25.97 -18.02
C ASN A 214 1.64 24.89 -18.95
N GLN A 215 2.63 25.26 -19.76
CA GLN A 215 3.37 24.34 -20.63
C GLN A 215 4.67 23.93 -19.96
N LEU A 216 5.16 22.72 -20.29
CA LEU A 216 6.50 22.28 -19.91
C LEU A 216 7.54 23.24 -20.48
N THR A 217 8.29 23.93 -19.61
CA THR A 217 9.33 24.87 -20.03
C THR A 217 10.72 24.26 -19.92
N ASN A 218 10.92 23.29 -19.02
CA ASN A 218 12.19 22.60 -18.86
C ASN A 218 12.03 21.21 -18.21
N ILE A 219 12.88 20.25 -18.59
CA ILE A 219 13.08 18.99 -17.86
C ILE A 219 14.02 19.26 -16.67
N LYS A 220 13.61 20.18 -15.80
CA LYS A 220 14.29 20.56 -14.57
C LYS A 220 13.26 20.73 -13.48
N GLU A 221 13.64 20.43 -12.25
CA GLU A 221 12.76 20.49 -11.10
C GLU A 221 12.19 21.88 -10.85
N ASN A 222 10.91 21.93 -10.49
CA ASN A 222 10.20 23.14 -10.09
C ASN A 222 10.40 23.43 -8.59
N HIS A 223 9.86 24.55 -8.14
CA HIS A 223 10.02 25.04 -6.77
C HIS A 223 9.57 24.05 -5.67
N LYS A 224 8.66 23.10 -5.95
CA LYS A 224 8.24 22.09 -4.97
C LYS A 224 9.32 21.05 -4.69
N PHE A 225 10.23 20.89 -5.64
CA PHE A 225 11.31 19.91 -5.62
C PHE A 225 12.69 20.58 -5.54
N GLN A 226 12.72 21.88 -5.20
CA GLN A 226 13.94 22.59 -4.83
C GLN A 226 13.98 22.82 -3.32
N LYS A 227 15.17 22.69 -2.73
CA LYS A 227 15.42 23.08 -1.35
C LYS A 227 15.04 24.54 -1.16
N ASP A 228 14.15 24.80 -0.20
CA ASP A 228 13.61 26.13 0.08
C ASP A 228 13.00 26.84 -1.15
N GLY A 229 12.47 26.06 -2.11
CA GLY A 229 11.96 26.59 -3.37
C GLY A 229 10.76 27.53 -3.19
N LYS A 230 10.68 28.53 -4.06
CA LYS A 230 9.64 29.57 -4.03
C LYS A 230 8.91 29.62 -5.35
N GLU A 231 7.58 29.71 -5.29
CA GLU A 231 6.77 29.79 -6.51
C GLU A 231 7.20 30.98 -7.39
N GLY A 232 7.27 30.74 -8.71
CA GLY A 232 7.75 31.73 -9.68
C GLY A 232 9.27 31.97 -9.70
N HIS A 233 10.05 31.34 -8.81
CA HIS A 233 11.50 31.47 -8.76
C HIS A 233 12.18 30.10 -8.82
N ARG A 234 13.15 29.94 -9.72
CA ARG A 234 13.96 28.74 -9.84
C ARG A 234 15.43 29.06 -9.63
N VAL A 235 16.09 28.28 -8.80
CA VAL A 235 17.54 28.36 -8.60
C VAL A 235 18.25 27.42 -9.58
N GLU A 236 19.29 27.87 -10.26
CA GLU A 236 20.04 27.08 -11.25
C GLU A 236 21.14 26.18 -10.63
N ASP A 237 21.03 25.86 -9.34
CA ASP A 237 21.96 24.98 -8.63
C ASP A 237 21.39 23.55 -8.54
N PRO A 238 21.98 22.57 -9.25
CA PRO A 238 21.54 21.17 -9.17
C PRO A 238 21.61 20.59 -7.76
N ALA A 239 22.51 21.09 -6.89
CA ALA A 239 22.63 20.63 -5.51
C ALA A 239 21.43 21.03 -4.64
N LEU A 240 20.61 21.98 -5.11
CA LEU A 240 19.36 22.38 -4.48
C LEU A 240 18.14 21.75 -5.15
N GLY A 241 18.30 21.03 -6.26
CA GLY A 241 17.21 20.35 -6.96
C GLY A 241 16.95 18.92 -6.44
N LEU A 242 16.60 18.00 -7.35
CA LEU A 242 16.35 16.58 -6.99
C LEU A 242 17.54 15.93 -6.28
N ALA A 243 18.78 16.36 -6.54
CA ALA A 243 19.97 15.82 -5.89
C ALA A 243 19.93 16.01 -4.35
N HIS A 244 19.39 17.14 -3.89
CA HIS A 244 19.19 17.37 -2.46
C HIS A 244 18.24 16.34 -1.85
N ILE A 245 17.10 16.12 -2.51
CA ILE A 245 16.07 15.18 -2.08
C ILE A 245 16.66 13.76 -2.00
N VAL A 246 17.38 13.34 -3.05
CA VAL A 246 18.06 12.04 -3.08
C VAL A 246 19.04 11.90 -1.92
N ASN A 247 19.87 12.91 -1.65
CA ASN A 247 20.83 12.87 -0.55
C ASN A 247 20.12 12.79 0.82
N GLU A 248 19.09 13.61 1.07
CA GLU A 248 18.36 13.54 2.33
C GLU A 248 17.72 12.18 2.57
N ILE A 249 17.11 11.60 1.54
CA ILE A 249 16.44 10.30 1.65
C ILE A 249 17.49 9.21 1.91
N LYS A 250 18.64 9.24 1.23
CA LYS A 250 19.73 8.29 1.48
C LYS A 250 20.24 8.38 2.91
N ASP A 251 20.43 9.59 3.41
CA ASP A 251 20.92 9.83 4.77
C ASP A 251 19.90 9.38 5.82
N LYS A 252 18.60 9.63 5.61
CA LYS A 252 17.53 9.29 6.56
C LYS A 252 17.14 7.81 6.55
N HIS A 253 17.12 7.18 5.38
CA HIS A 253 16.53 5.83 5.20
C HIS A 253 17.54 4.77 4.79
N ALA A 254 18.85 5.08 4.82
CA ALA A 254 19.93 4.16 4.46
C ALA A 254 19.74 3.51 3.07
N LEU A 255 19.14 4.25 2.13
CA LEU A 255 18.94 3.78 0.76
C LEU A 255 20.27 3.74 0.00
N LYS A 256 20.44 2.70 -0.83
CA LYS A 256 21.65 2.53 -1.65
C LYS A 256 21.65 3.39 -2.91
N TYR A 257 20.48 3.68 -3.49
CA TYR A 257 20.33 4.30 -4.80
C TYR A 257 19.38 5.49 -4.79
#